data_AF-A0A9P6MA88-F1
#
_entry.id   AF-A0A9P6MA88-F1
#
_cell.length_a   1.000
_cell.length_b   1.000
_cell.length_c   1.000
_cell.angle_alpha   90.00
_cell.angle_beta   90.00
_cell.angle_gamma   90.00
#
_symmetry.space_group_name_H-M   'P 1'
#
loop_
_entity.id
_entity.type
_entity.pdbx_description
1 polymer ?
#
loop_
_entity_poly.entity_id
_entity_poly.type
_entity_poly.pdbx_seq_one_letter_code
_entity_poly.pdbx_strand_id
1 'polypeptide(L)'
;MQLPFGKVNDCIPTDNQLPAPFPGNINYEARVAILFSGGLDCLCLAALADRYLPKGEAIDLLNVGFENPRSVRAKEAEEILALNRLKKQGLAAPIADISSSSSSSSSSTNVQGVRTVDSTFNVPDRITGYESLAELRRIAPHRHWNFVEVNIPFTEATAHRTEILERMAPLDSVMDLSIAMAFWFASRGIGHLRNEQNESMPYTSQAKVLLSGLGADEQLGGYSRHKEQFKTRGWKGLIHELQLDLDRISTRNLGRDDRIISDHGKEARYPFLSTRVVQFLSTLRVDLKADLRYPRGVGEKILLRHVARELGFVRASSHWKRAVQFGARSARMTESARSEVGQQVVDRATE
;
A
#
# COMPACT_ATOMS: atom_id res chain seq x y z
N MET A 1 35.24 -3.09 16.80
CA MET A 1 34.28 -3.06 17.91
C MET A 1 33.24 -4.13 17.65
N GLN A 2 33.22 -5.18 18.46
CA GLN A 2 32.47 -6.41 18.20
C GLN A 2 31.14 -6.32 18.96
N LEU A 3 30.02 -6.27 18.23
CA LEU A 3 28.70 -6.11 18.85
C LEU A 3 28.24 -7.43 19.49
N PRO A 4 27.59 -7.40 20.66
CA PRO A 4 27.18 -8.61 21.37
C PRO A 4 25.91 -9.20 20.75
N PHE A 5 26.09 -10.02 19.70
CA PHE A 5 25.00 -10.80 19.14
C PHE A 5 24.65 -11.97 20.07
N GLY A 6 23.63 -11.78 20.92
CA GLY A 6 22.94 -12.90 21.54
C GLY A 6 22.41 -13.85 20.46
N LYS A 7 22.51 -15.17 20.70
CA LYS A 7 22.11 -16.18 19.73
C LYS A 7 20.61 -16.07 19.44
N VAL A 8 20.26 -15.63 18.23
CA VAL A 8 18.87 -15.63 17.74
C VAL A 8 18.51 -17.03 17.22
N ASN A 9 18.48 -17.99 18.14
CA ASN A 9 17.98 -19.34 17.93
C ASN A 9 17.06 -19.66 19.12
N ASP A 10 15.81 -19.21 19.03
CA ASP A 10 14.63 -19.93 19.51
C ASP A 10 13.38 -19.31 18.89
N CYS A 11 12.39 -20.14 18.59
CA CYS A 11 11.07 -19.77 18.03
C CYS A 11 11.06 -19.07 16.65
N ILE A 12 11.41 -19.81 15.60
CA ILE A 12 10.86 -19.58 14.24
C ILE A 12 9.76 -20.62 13.98
N PRO A 13 8.47 -20.27 14.07
CA PRO A 13 7.40 -21.13 13.57
C PRO A 13 7.35 -21.07 12.04
N THR A 14 7.47 -22.22 11.38
CA THR A 14 7.21 -22.39 9.96
C THR A 14 5.71 -22.57 9.73
N ASP A 15 4.95 -21.49 9.65
CA ASP A 15 3.53 -21.57 9.26
C ASP A 15 3.08 -20.40 8.40
N ASN A 16 2.47 -20.75 7.25
CA ASN A 16 1.84 -19.80 6.31
C ASN A 16 0.39 -19.48 6.72
N GLN A 17 0.07 -19.59 8.01
CA GLN A 17 -1.30 -19.44 8.51
C GLN A 17 -1.66 -17.97 8.74
N LEU A 18 -2.83 -17.58 8.25
CA LEU A 18 -3.40 -16.25 8.47
C LEU A 18 -3.68 -16.04 9.98
N PRO A 19 -3.46 -14.82 10.51
CA PRO A 19 -3.55 -14.58 11.95
C PRO A 19 -4.97 -14.76 12.49
N ALA A 20 -5.08 -15.38 13.66
CA ALA A 20 -6.34 -15.70 14.32
C ALA A 20 -7.24 -14.45 14.54
N PRO A 21 -8.57 -14.63 14.57
CA PRO A 21 -9.54 -13.53 14.62
C PRO A 21 -10.09 -13.25 16.04
N PHE A 22 -11.04 -12.30 16.15
CA PHE A 22 -11.49 -11.68 17.41
C PHE A 22 -13.02 -11.59 17.54
N PRO A 23 -13.58 -11.73 18.77
CA PRO A 23 -15.02 -11.93 19.01
C PRO A 23 -15.89 -10.72 18.62
N GLY A 24 -17.01 -11.02 17.93
CA GLY A 24 -17.84 -10.06 17.19
C GLY A 24 -18.78 -9.14 17.99
N ASN A 25 -18.29 -8.47 19.04
CA ASN A 25 -19.02 -7.40 19.73
C ASN A 25 -18.17 -6.12 19.82
N ILE A 26 -17.62 -5.70 18.67
CA ILE A 26 -16.55 -4.71 18.53
C ILE A 26 -17.11 -3.42 17.92
N ASN A 27 -16.68 -2.25 18.41
CA ASN A 27 -16.84 -1.02 17.63
C ASN A 27 -15.81 -1.01 16.49
N TYR A 28 -16.30 -1.08 15.25
CA TYR A 28 -15.48 -0.98 14.04
C TYR A 28 -15.09 0.47 13.70
N GLU A 29 -15.63 1.47 14.40
CA GLU A 29 -15.34 2.88 14.17
C GLU A 29 -13.90 3.24 14.58
N ALA A 30 -13.11 3.64 13.58
CA ALA A 30 -11.79 4.24 13.77
C ALA A 30 -11.87 5.74 13.45
N ARG A 31 -11.38 6.61 14.34
CA ARG A 31 -11.28 8.06 14.04
C ARG A 31 -10.01 8.39 13.24
N VAL A 32 -9.01 7.53 13.35
CA VAL A 32 -7.71 7.62 12.67
C VAL A 32 -7.49 6.41 11.78
N ALA A 33 -7.06 6.68 10.55
CA ALA A 33 -6.64 5.67 9.59
C ALA A 33 -5.17 5.88 9.20
N ILE A 34 -4.56 4.86 8.60
CA ILE A 34 -3.16 4.87 8.17
C ILE A 34 -3.11 4.44 6.70
N LEU A 35 -2.41 5.21 5.87
CA LEU A 35 -2.08 4.80 4.50
C LEU A 35 -1.03 3.69 4.58
N PHE A 36 -1.47 2.43 4.43
CA PHE A 36 -0.74 1.28 4.94
C PHE A 36 -0.37 0.29 3.83
N SER A 37 0.87 0.36 3.33
CA SER A 37 1.42 -0.60 2.36
C SER A 37 2.08 -1.84 2.99
N GLY A 38 2.07 -1.95 4.32
CA GLY A 38 2.95 -2.88 5.06
C GLY A 38 4.43 -2.50 5.04
N GLY A 39 4.80 -1.35 4.46
CA GLY A 39 6.17 -0.85 4.53
C GLY A 39 6.57 -0.46 5.95
N LEU A 40 7.89 -0.49 6.22
CA LEU A 40 8.53 -0.10 7.48
C LEU A 40 7.94 1.18 8.10
N ASP A 41 7.67 2.19 7.25
CA ASP A 41 7.25 3.53 7.65
C ASP A 41 5.84 3.53 8.25
N CYS A 42 4.86 3.05 7.47
CA CYS A 42 3.47 2.95 7.92
C CYS A 42 3.28 1.92 9.06
N LEU A 43 4.15 0.92 9.15
CA LEU A 43 4.13 -0.07 10.23
C LEU A 43 4.59 0.52 11.57
N CYS A 44 5.67 1.32 11.56
CA CYS A 44 6.08 2.07 12.74
C CYS A 44 4.99 3.06 13.18
N LEU A 45 4.34 3.74 12.23
CA LEU A 45 3.21 4.62 12.55
C LEU A 45 2.02 3.86 13.15
N ALA A 46 1.71 2.64 12.67
CA ALA A 46 0.67 1.80 13.24
C ALA A 46 0.96 1.44 14.71
N ALA A 47 2.15 0.89 15.02
CA ALA A 47 2.51 0.58 16.40
C ALA A 47 2.55 1.81 17.31
N LEU A 48 2.96 2.99 16.80
CA LEU A 48 2.88 4.23 17.57
C LEU A 48 1.43 4.69 17.78
N ALA A 49 0.55 4.56 16.78
CA ALA A 49 -0.86 4.87 16.92
C ALA A 49 -1.53 3.99 17.98
N ASP A 50 -1.22 2.69 18.07
CA ASP A 50 -1.72 1.85 19.16
C ASP A 50 -1.28 2.33 20.55
N ARG A 51 -0.05 2.85 20.70
CA ARG A 51 0.47 3.33 21.98
C ARG A 51 -0.24 4.59 22.47
N TYR A 52 -0.72 5.46 21.57
CA TYR A 52 -1.27 6.77 21.93
C TYR A 52 -2.79 6.91 21.76
N LEU A 53 -3.45 6.05 20.98
CA LEU A 53 -4.92 6.04 20.85
C LEU A 53 -5.58 5.19 21.95
N PRO A 54 -6.80 5.53 22.42
CA PRO A 54 -7.56 4.73 23.38
C PRO A 54 -7.64 3.25 22.97
N LYS A 55 -7.44 2.33 23.91
CA LYS A 55 -7.31 0.89 23.58
C LYS A 55 -8.56 0.23 23.00
N GLY A 56 -9.76 0.74 23.34
CA GLY A 56 -11.03 0.26 22.79
C GLY A 56 -11.38 0.81 21.39
N GLU A 57 -10.54 1.66 20.80
CA GLU A 57 -10.77 2.24 19.47
C GLU A 57 -10.12 1.38 18.36
N ALA A 58 -10.80 1.22 17.22
CA ALA A 58 -10.22 0.60 16.05
C ALA A 58 -9.17 1.51 15.39
N ILE A 59 -8.24 0.92 14.63
CA ILE A 59 -7.35 1.66 13.73
C ILE A 59 -7.51 1.08 12.32
N ASP A 60 -7.88 1.94 11.37
CA ASP A 60 -8.01 1.59 9.97
C ASP A 60 -6.64 1.56 9.29
N LEU A 61 -6.33 0.46 8.60
CA LEU A 61 -5.15 0.27 7.78
C LEU A 61 -5.61 0.23 6.32
N LEU A 62 -5.55 1.37 5.64
CA LEU A 62 -6.04 1.54 4.27
C LEU A 62 -4.97 1.03 3.30
N ASN A 63 -5.19 -0.14 2.72
CA ASN A 63 -4.26 -0.78 1.79
C ASN A 63 -4.94 -0.92 0.42
N VAL A 64 -4.35 -0.28 -0.59
CA VAL A 64 -4.91 -0.19 -1.95
C VAL A 64 -4.21 -1.13 -2.92
N GLY A 65 -4.98 -1.83 -3.75
CA GLY A 65 -4.48 -2.67 -4.82
C GLY A 65 -5.31 -2.51 -6.09
N PHE A 66 -4.64 -2.32 -7.22
CA PHE A 66 -5.26 -2.16 -8.52
C PHE A 66 -5.19 -3.47 -9.31
N GLU A 67 -6.28 -3.77 -10.01
CA GLU A 67 -6.35 -4.88 -10.96
C GLU A 67 -5.37 -4.69 -12.12
N ASN A 68 -4.69 -5.75 -12.54
CA ASN A 68 -3.73 -5.68 -13.65
C ASN A 68 -4.46 -5.79 -15.01
N PRO A 69 -4.45 -4.76 -15.89
CA PRO A 69 -5.20 -4.80 -17.14
C PRO A 69 -4.76 -5.92 -18.09
N ARG A 70 -3.49 -6.36 -17.99
CA ARG A 70 -2.98 -7.51 -18.75
C ARG A 70 -3.54 -8.85 -18.25
N SER A 71 -3.88 -8.93 -16.97
CA SER A 71 -4.55 -10.11 -16.39
C SER A 71 -6.02 -10.17 -16.78
N VAL A 72 -6.70 -9.02 -16.90
CA VAL A 72 -8.07 -8.92 -17.44
C VAL A 72 -8.09 -9.42 -18.88
N ARG A 73 -7.32 -8.80 -19.78
CA ARG A 73 -7.24 -9.20 -21.20
C ARG A 73 -6.83 -10.68 -21.41
N ALA A 74 -6.03 -11.24 -20.51
CA ALA A 74 -5.66 -12.65 -20.55
C ALA A 74 -6.84 -13.57 -20.16
N LYS A 75 -7.57 -13.25 -19.07
CA LYS A 75 -8.80 -13.97 -18.69
C LYS A 75 -9.84 -13.91 -19.80
N GLU A 76 -10.11 -12.71 -20.34
CA GLU A 76 -11.05 -12.50 -21.45
C GLU A 76 -10.68 -13.34 -22.68
N ALA A 77 -9.38 -13.36 -23.06
CA ALA A 77 -8.90 -14.16 -24.18
C ALA A 77 -9.02 -15.67 -23.91
N GLU A 78 -8.77 -16.14 -22.69
CA GLU A 78 -8.95 -17.53 -22.27
C GLU A 78 -10.43 -17.96 -22.27
N GLU A 79 -11.33 -17.10 -21.79
CA GLU A 79 -12.78 -17.32 -21.80
C GLU A 79 -13.33 -17.39 -23.23
N ILE A 80 -12.91 -16.48 -24.11
CA ILE A 80 -13.23 -16.52 -25.55
C ILE A 80 -12.69 -17.82 -26.18
N LEU A 81 -11.48 -18.26 -25.83
CA LEU A 81 -10.93 -19.53 -26.31
C LEU A 81 -11.70 -20.74 -25.77
N ALA A 82 -12.16 -20.72 -24.53
CA ALA A 82 -12.97 -21.77 -23.93
C ALA A 82 -14.35 -21.86 -24.60
N LEU A 83 -15.04 -20.73 -24.80
CA LEU A 83 -16.28 -20.63 -25.56
C LEU A 83 -16.13 -21.16 -26.99
N ASN A 84 -15.03 -20.82 -27.66
CA ASN A 84 -14.74 -21.32 -29.01
C ASN A 84 -14.42 -22.83 -29.04
N ARG A 85 -13.79 -23.38 -28.00
CA ARG A 85 -13.59 -24.84 -27.84
C ARG A 85 -14.91 -25.57 -27.62
N LEU A 86 -15.80 -25.05 -26.76
CA LEU A 86 -17.12 -25.62 -26.51
C LEU A 86 -17.98 -25.64 -27.77
N LYS A 87 -18.05 -24.51 -28.50
CA LYS A 87 -18.73 -24.43 -29.81
C LYS A 87 -18.18 -25.44 -30.82
N LYS A 88 -16.85 -25.65 -30.85
CA LYS A 88 -16.21 -26.64 -31.74
C LYS A 88 -16.47 -28.10 -31.34
N GLN A 89 -16.88 -28.35 -30.10
CA GLN A 89 -17.26 -29.67 -29.59
C GLN A 89 -18.76 -29.97 -29.72
N GLY A 90 -19.55 -29.08 -30.33
CA GLY A 90 -20.99 -29.29 -30.54
C GLY A 90 -21.87 -29.11 -29.30
N LEU A 91 -21.29 -28.67 -28.17
CA LEU A 91 -22.05 -28.31 -26.99
C LEU A 91 -22.60 -26.90 -27.15
N ALA A 92 -23.93 -26.75 -27.03
CA ALA A 92 -24.58 -25.45 -27.05
C ALA A 92 -24.07 -24.58 -25.89
N ALA A 93 -23.73 -23.32 -26.18
CA ALA A 93 -23.41 -22.37 -25.13
C ALA A 93 -24.66 -22.09 -24.28
N PRO A 94 -24.56 -21.92 -22.94
CA PRO A 94 -25.68 -21.47 -22.14
C PRO A 94 -26.13 -20.09 -22.63
N ILE A 95 -27.41 -19.95 -22.96
CA ILE A 95 -28.01 -18.66 -23.27
C ILE A 95 -28.18 -17.92 -21.93
N ALA A 96 -27.42 -16.85 -21.74
CA ALA A 96 -27.59 -15.95 -20.61
C ALA A 96 -28.53 -14.81 -21.04
N ASP A 97 -29.81 -14.92 -20.68
CA ASP A 97 -30.79 -13.87 -20.94
C ASP A 97 -30.52 -12.63 -20.07
N ILE A 98 -30.44 -11.47 -20.73
CA ILE A 98 -30.24 -10.18 -20.07
C ILE A 98 -31.62 -9.59 -19.75
N SER A 99 -32.11 -9.79 -18.51
CA SER A 99 -33.13 -8.90 -17.94
C SER A 99 -33.13 -8.86 -16.41
N SER A 100 -33.09 -7.63 -15.89
CA SER A 100 -33.55 -7.15 -14.57
C SER A 100 -33.65 -8.11 -13.35
N SER A 101 -32.71 -7.88 -12.43
CA SER A 101 -32.95 -7.71 -10.97
C SER A 101 -33.33 -8.90 -10.07
N SER A 102 -32.86 -8.76 -8.83
CA SER A 102 -33.24 -9.47 -7.60
C SER A 102 -32.62 -10.84 -7.32
N SER A 103 -32.33 -11.03 -6.04
CA SER A 103 -31.70 -12.18 -5.42
C SER A 103 -32.60 -13.42 -5.35
N SER A 104 -32.09 -14.58 -5.74
CA SER A 104 -32.15 -15.78 -4.87
C SER A 104 -31.35 -16.97 -5.44
N SER A 105 -31.08 -17.91 -4.55
CA SER A 105 -30.24 -19.10 -4.70
C SER A 105 -30.91 -20.28 -5.42
N SER A 106 -30.13 -20.97 -6.28
CA SER A 106 -30.25 -22.43 -6.54
C SER A 106 -28.99 -22.91 -7.28
N SER A 107 -28.02 -23.61 -6.67
CA SER A 107 -28.04 -25.01 -6.17
C SER A 107 -27.90 -26.09 -7.25
N SER A 108 -26.66 -26.38 -7.68
CA SER A 108 -26.32 -27.61 -8.44
C SER A 108 -24.95 -28.18 -8.06
N THR A 109 -24.97 -29.37 -7.46
CA THR A 109 -23.92 -30.43 -7.46
C THR A 109 -22.47 -30.11 -7.07
N ASN A 110 -22.09 -30.66 -5.90
CA ASN A 110 -20.73 -30.95 -5.44
C ASN A 110 -19.75 -31.42 -6.53
N VAL A 111 -18.72 -30.61 -6.76
CA VAL A 111 -17.34 -31.09 -6.93
C VAL A 111 -16.50 -30.26 -5.95
N GLN A 112 -15.57 -30.90 -5.22
CA GLN A 112 -14.75 -30.24 -4.20
C GLN A 112 -13.76 -29.23 -4.83
N GLY A 113 -14.26 -28.04 -5.15
CA GLY A 113 -13.49 -26.93 -5.65
C GLY A 113 -12.68 -26.27 -4.54
N VAL A 114 -11.36 -26.22 -4.71
CA VAL A 114 -10.47 -25.39 -3.91
C VAL A 114 -11.03 -23.96 -3.89
N ARG A 115 -11.29 -23.40 -2.69
CA ARG A 115 -11.68 -21.99 -2.53
C ARG A 115 -10.56 -21.12 -3.12
N THR A 116 -10.74 -20.66 -4.37
CA THR A 116 -9.78 -19.79 -5.03
C THR A 116 -9.77 -18.44 -4.34
N VAL A 117 -8.79 -18.21 -3.47
CA VAL A 117 -8.47 -16.88 -2.94
C VAL A 117 -8.29 -15.96 -4.15
N ASP A 118 -9.08 -14.89 -4.24
CA ASP A 118 -9.03 -13.98 -5.39
C ASP A 118 -7.64 -13.37 -5.51
N SER A 119 -6.88 -13.87 -6.50
CA SER A 119 -5.50 -13.50 -6.73
C SER A 119 -5.35 -12.17 -7.47
N THR A 120 -6.47 -11.62 -7.98
CA THR A 120 -6.51 -10.41 -8.80
C THR A 120 -5.89 -9.21 -8.08
N PHE A 121 -6.19 -9.06 -6.78
CA PHE A 121 -5.72 -7.94 -5.94
C PHE A 121 -4.55 -8.30 -5.00
N ASN A 122 -3.91 -9.47 -5.18
CA ASN A 122 -2.66 -9.83 -4.49
C ASN A 122 -1.46 -9.10 -5.11
N VAL A 123 -1.53 -7.77 -5.05
CA VAL A 123 -0.43 -6.85 -5.37
C VAL A 123 0.64 -6.92 -4.27
N PRO A 124 1.91 -6.56 -4.55
CA PRO A 124 2.96 -6.68 -3.54
C PRO A 124 2.69 -5.97 -2.21
N ASP A 125 2.07 -4.78 -2.23
CA ASP A 125 1.75 -4.06 -1.00
C ASP A 125 0.57 -4.69 -0.22
N ARG A 126 -0.33 -5.45 -0.89
CA ARG A 126 -1.35 -6.27 -0.22
C ARG A 126 -0.70 -7.43 0.53
N ILE A 127 0.24 -8.13 -0.12
CA ILE A 127 0.98 -9.25 0.48
C ILE A 127 1.80 -8.77 1.68
N THR A 128 2.62 -7.72 1.52
CA THR A 128 3.41 -7.15 2.62
C THR A 128 2.50 -6.54 3.71
N GLY A 129 1.33 -6.03 3.33
CA GLY A 129 0.27 -5.60 4.24
C GLY A 129 -0.22 -6.71 5.18
N TYR A 130 -0.54 -7.89 4.67
CA TYR A 130 -0.95 -9.04 5.49
C TYR A 130 0.18 -9.52 6.42
N GLU A 131 1.42 -9.63 5.92
CA GLU A 131 2.58 -10.01 6.76
C GLU A 131 2.76 -9.03 7.93
N SER A 132 2.61 -7.73 7.66
CA SER A 132 2.77 -6.66 8.65
C SER A 132 1.60 -6.58 9.63
N LEU A 133 0.38 -6.87 9.17
CA LEU A 133 -0.80 -7.03 10.02
C LEU A 133 -0.63 -8.19 11.01
N ALA A 134 -0.04 -9.30 10.58
CA ALA A 134 0.27 -10.43 11.46
C ALA A 134 1.29 -10.03 12.55
N GLU A 135 2.34 -9.26 12.21
CA GLU A 135 3.25 -8.72 13.24
C GLU A 135 2.54 -7.72 14.17
N LEU A 136 1.66 -6.84 13.66
CA LEU A 136 0.88 -5.91 14.48
C LEU A 136 -0.03 -6.61 15.48
N ARG A 137 -0.79 -7.63 15.05
CA ARG A 137 -1.66 -8.42 15.93
C ARG A 137 -0.88 -9.17 17.01
N ARG A 138 0.35 -9.61 16.71
CA ARG A 138 1.26 -10.23 17.70
C ARG A 138 1.77 -9.24 18.75
N ILE A 139 2.04 -7.98 18.36
CA ILE A 139 2.61 -6.94 19.26
C ILE A 139 1.53 -6.22 20.05
N ALA A 140 0.38 -5.99 19.44
CA ALA A 140 -0.78 -5.32 20.02
C ALA A 140 -2.05 -6.19 19.86
N PRO A 141 -2.14 -7.32 20.60
CA PRO A 141 -3.24 -8.28 20.46
C PRO A 141 -4.59 -7.75 20.94
N HIS A 142 -4.60 -6.69 21.77
CA HIS A 142 -5.83 -6.03 22.23
C HIS A 142 -6.29 -4.90 21.32
N ARG A 143 -5.51 -4.53 20.29
CA ARG A 143 -5.90 -3.49 19.34
C ARG A 143 -6.73 -4.10 18.22
N HIS A 144 -7.88 -3.49 17.96
CA HIS A 144 -8.66 -3.81 16.78
C HIS A 144 -8.05 -3.14 15.54
N TRP A 145 -7.57 -3.96 14.60
CA TRP A 145 -6.94 -3.53 13.34
C TRP A 145 -7.85 -3.82 12.15
N ASN A 146 -8.51 -2.79 11.65
CA ASN A 146 -9.34 -2.85 10.44
C ASN A 146 -8.45 -2.79 9.20
N PHE A 147 -8.04 -3.95 8.66
CA PHE A 147 -7.29 -3.99 7.40
C PHE A 147 -8.25 -3.83 6.22
N VAL A 148 -8.35 -2.61 5.70
CA VAL A 148 -9.32 -2.25 4.66
C VAL A 148 -8.74 -2.55 3.27
N GLU A 149 -9.36 -3.51 2.60
CA GLU A 149 -9.04 -3.94 1.25
C GLU A 149 -9.71 -3.05 0.22
N VAL A 150 -9.04 -1.93 -0.07
CA VAL A 150 -9.39 -1.02 -1.18
C VAL A 150 -8.91 -1.68 -2.49
N ASN A 151 -9.78 -2.49 -3.09
CA ASN A 151 -9.52 -3.23 -4.33
C ASN A 151 -10.17 -2.47 -5.49
N ILE A 152 -9.37 -2.00 -6.45
CA ILE A 152 -9.82 -1.11 -7.54
C ILE A 152 -9.76 -1.83 -8.89
N PRO A 153 -10.91 -2.19 -9.50
CA PRO A 153 -10.99 -2.71 -10.86
C PRO A 153 -10.43 -1.74 -11.89
N PHE A 154 -9.99 -2.26 -13.04
CA PHE A 154 -9.41 -1.39 -14.08
C PHE A 154 -10.42 -0.35 -14.61
N THR A 155 -11.69 -0.75 -14.80
CA THR A 155 -12.75 0.13 -15.28
C THR A 155 -13.02 1.32 -14.35
N GLU A 156 -13.02 1.09 -13.04
CA GLU A 156 -13.18 2.13 -12.03
C GLU A 156 -11.96 3.08 -12.00
N ALA A 157 -10.75 2.53 -12.11
CA ALA A 157 -9.51 3.31 -12.18
C ALA A 157 -9.50 4.25 -13.40
N THR A 158 -9.99 3.79 -14.55
CA THR A 158 -10.10 4.60 -15.77
C THR A 158 -11.19 5.66 -15.65
N ALA A 159 -12.37 5.31 -15.10
CA ALA A 159 -13.51 6.24 -14.98
C ALA A 159 -13.19 7.50 -14.15
N HIS A 160 -12.38 7.39 -13.10
CA HIS A 160 -11.96 8.55 -12.28
C HIS A 160 -10.64 9.20 -12.73
N ARG A 161 -10.04 8.77 -13.85
CA ARG A 161 -8.72 9.25 -14.31
C ARG A 161 -8.69 10.77 -14.49
N THR A 162 -9.69 11.34 -15.15
CA THR A 162 -9.77 12.78 -15.49
C THR A 162 -9.94 13.64 -14.24
N GLU A 163 -10.83 13.25 -13.33
CA GLU A 163 -11.03 13.88 -12.02
C GLU A 163 -9.72 13.92 -11.21
N ILE A 164 -9.02 12.78 -11.12
CA ILE A 164 -7.74 12.68 -10.40
C ILE A 164 -6.65 13.55 -11.04
N LEU A 165 -6.59 13.63 -12.39
CA LEU A 165 -5.68 14.51 -13.13
C LEU A 165 -5.92 16.00 -12.82
N GLU A 166 -7.18 16.43 -12.76
CA GLU A 166 -7.53 17.79 -12.35
C GLU A 166 -7.12 18.08 -10.91
N ARG A 167 -7.32 17.13 -9.98
CA ARG A 167 -6.96 17.36 -8.56
C ARG A 167 -5.46 17.37 -8.30
N MET A 168 -4.63 16.71 -9.10
CA MET A 168 -3.16 16.85 -9.04
C MET A 168 -2.61 18.10 -9.76
N ALA A 169 -3.35 18.69 -10.72
CA ALA A 169 -3.17 19.97 -11.44
C ALA A 169 -1.77 20.48 -11.86
N PRO A 170 -0.97 21.23 -11.05
CA PRO A 170 0.35 21.72 -11.47
C PRO A 170 1.46 20.68 -11.33
N LEU A 171 1.12 19.44 -10.97
CA LEU A 171 1.88 18.26 -11.38
C LEU A 171 1.08 17.55 -12.47
N ASP A 172 1.77 17.11 -13.51
CA ASP A 172 1.17 16.57 -14.74
C ASP A 172 1.86 15.28 -15.22
N SER A 173 2.78 14.68 -14.44
CA SER A 173 3.53 13.51 -14.88
C SER A 173 2.81 12.17 -14.66
N VAL A 174 3.12 11.17 -15.49
CA VAL A 174 2.58 9.79 -15.38
C VAL A 174 2.86 9.18 -13.99
N MET A 175 4.03 9.48 -13.42
CA MET A 175 4.38 9.09 -12.05
C MET A 175 3.49 9.77 -11.00
N ASP A 176 3.22 11.07 -11.17
CA ASP A 176 2.38 11.83 -10.24
C ASP A 176 0.93 11.34 -10.30
N LEU A 177 0.39 11.07 -11.49
CA LEU A 177 -0.92 10.44 -11.66
C LEU A 177 -0.98 9.09 -10.95
N SER A 178 0.05 8.26 -11.13
CA SER A 178 0.07 6.93 -10.52
C SER A 178 0.08 6.96 -8.99
N ILE A 179 0.74 7.95 -8.37
CA ILE A 179 0.71 8.17 -6.92
C ILE A 179 -0.64 8.78 -6.50
N ALA A 180 -1.12 9.78 -7.24
CA ALA A 180 -2.41 10.43 -7.02
C ALA A 180 -3.56 9.42 -7.01
N MET A 181 -3.65 8.53 -8.00
CA MET A 181 -4.65 7.45 -8.02
C MET A 181 -4.59 6.58 -6.77
N ALA A 182 -3.39 6.16 -6.35
CA ALA A 182 -3.24 5.33 -5.17
C ALA A 182 -3.73 6.04 -3.90
N PHE A 183 -3.43 7.33 -3.73
CA PHE A 183 -3.89 8.09 -2.57
C PHE A 183 -5.36 8.50 -2.64
N TRP A 184 -5.92 8.80 -3.81
CA TRP A 184 -7.34 9.12 -3.99
C TRP A 184 -8.19 7.92 -3.57
N PHE A 185 -8.03 6.78 -4.24
CA PHE A 185 -8.76 5.56 -3.92
C PHE A 185 -8.54 5.08 -2.48
N ALA A 186 -7.30 5.13 -1.95
CA ALA A 186 -7.04 4.76 -0.56
C ALA A 186 -7.76 5.69 0.43
N SER A 187 -7.68 7.01 0.23
CA SER A 187 -8.28 7.99 1.14
C SER A 187 -9.80 7.98 1.11
N ARG A 188 -10.43 7.64 -0.02
CA ARG A 188 -11.88 7.35 -0.10
C ARG A 188 -12.32 6.37 0.99
N GLY A 189 -11.47 5.39 1.31
CA GLY A 189 -11.66 4.48 2.43
C GLY A 189 -12.81 3.48 2.28
N ILE A 190 -13.33 3.35 1.05
CA ILE A 190 -14.29 2.32 0.66
C ILE A 190 -13.50 1.08 0.23
N GLY A 191 -13.80 -0.06 0.85
CA GLY A 191 -13.16 -1.33 0.57
C GLY A 191 -13.85 -2.47 1.29
N HIS A 192 -13.10 -3.52 1.63
CA HIS A 192 -13.63 -4.67 2.36
C HIS A 192 -12.80 -5.00 3.59
N LEU A 193 -13.44 -5.53 4.64
CA LEU A 193 -12.77 -6.22 5.74
C LEU A 193 -12.89 -7.73 5.54
N ARG A 194 -11.89 -8.48 6.02
CA ARG A 194 -11.99 -9.94 6.15
C ARG A 194 -12.41 -10.33 7.56
N ASN A 195 -13.47 -11.11 7.67
CA ASN A 195 -13.91 -11.68 8.94
C ASN A 195 -13.08 -12.92 9.33
N GLU A 196 -13.47 -13.56 10.43
CA GLU A 196 -12.84 -14.75 10.99
C GLU A 196 -12.77 -15.93 10.00
N GLN A 197 -13.80 -16.07 9.17
CA GLN A 197 -13.98 -17.13 8.19
C GLN A 197 -13.33 -16.80 6.82
N ASN A 198 -12.55 -15.72 6.76
CA ASN A 198 -11.94 -15.15 5.54
C ASN A 198 -12.96 -14.66 4.50
N GLU A 199 -14.18 -14.34 4.94
CA GLU A 199 -15.25 -13.79 4.10
C GLU A 199 -15.09 -12.27 3.99
N SER A 200 -15.39 -11.76 2.80
CA SER A 200 -15.26 -10.33 2.47
C SER A 200 -16.53 -9.58 2.86
N MET A 201 -16.41 -8.59 3.75
CA MET A 201 -17.52 -7.73 4.17
C MET A 201 -17.27 -6.29 3.70
N PRO A 202 -18.23 -5.61 3.04
CA PRO A 202 -18.04 -4.23 2.60
C PRO A 202 -17.88 -3.29 3.79
N TYR A 203 -16.96 -2.34 3.70
CA TYR A 203 -16.63 -1.40 4.77
C TYR A 203 -16.29 -0.02 4.22
N THR A 204 -16.69 1.03 4.94
CA THR A 204 -16.34 2.42 4.63
C THR A 204 -15.77 3.10 5.86
N SER A 205 -14.48 3.42 5.79
CA SER A 205 -13.71 4.10 6.82
C SER A 205 -14.27 5.50 7.14
N GLN A 206 -14.74 5.68 8.37
CA GLN A 206 -15.22 6.97 8.89
C GLN A 206 -14.09 7.92 9.31
N ALA A 207 -12.86 7.41 9.43
CA ALA A 207 -11.69 8.17 9.85
C ALA A 207 -11.51 9.44 9.00
N LYS A 208 -11.43 10.59 9.66
CA LYS A 208 -11.21 11.90 9.02
C LYS A 208 -9.74 12.28 8.96
N VAL A 209 -8.88 11.62 9.75
CA VAL A 209 -7.43 11.85 9.77
C VAL A 209 -6.70 10.62 9.25
N LEU A 210 -5.85 10.82 8.25
CA LEU A 210 -4.99 9.79 7.67
C LEU A 210 -3.54 10.02 8.07
N LEU A 211 -2.88 9.04 8.68
CA LEU A 211 -1.44 9.06 8.93
C LEU A 211 -0.68 8.53 7.71
N SER A 212 0.30 9.30 7.24
CA SER A 212 1.16 8.96 6.11
C SER A 212 2.62 8.80 6.53
N GLY A 213 3.30 7.80 5.96
CA GLY A 213 4.73 7.55 6.14
C GLY A 213 5.66 8.48 5.33
N LEU A 214 5.11 9.41 4.54
CA LEU A 214 5.89 10.38 3.76
C LEU A 214 6.79 11.24 4.66
N GLY A 215 8.00 11.54 4.19
CA GLY A 215 9.06 12.20 4.95
C GLY A 215 10.07 11.23 5.55
N ALA A 216 9.76 9.94 5.65
CA ALA A 216 10.70 8.93 6.15
C ALA A 216 11.83 8.65 5.16
N ASP A 217 11.53 8.47 3.87
CA ASP A 217 12.55 8.14 2.86
C ASP A 217 13.47 9.33 2.55
N GLU A 218 12.90 10.54 2.49
CA GLU A 218 13.56 11.83 2.23
C GLU A 218 14.58 12.17 3.32
N GLN A 219 14.28 11.86 4.59
CA GLN A 219 15.16 12.18 5.71
C GLN A 219 16.15 11.06 6.05
N LEU A 220 15.78 9.80 5.80
CA LEU A 220 16.52 8.62 6.29
C LEU A 220 17.14 7.77 5.17
N GLY A 221 17.22 8.26 3.93
CA GLY A 221 17.96 7.56 2.88
C GLY A 221 17.22 6.36 2.29
N GLY A 222 15.91 6.49 2.05
CA GLY A 222 15.05 5.37 1.63
C GLY A 222 14.97 5.07 0.12
N TYR A 223 15.17 6.06 -0.75
CA TYR A 223 15.06 5.92 -2.21
C TYR A 223 16.31 5.31 -2.87
N SER A 224 16.13 4.57 -3.97
CA SER A 224 17.24 4.03 -4.77
C SER A 224 18.21 5.12 -5.26
N ARG A 225 17.69 6.30 -5.64
CA ARG A 225 18.51 7.45 -6.08
C ARG A 225 19.52 7.91 -5.02
N HIS A 226 19.21 7.78 -3.74
CA HIS A 226 20.15 8.06 -2.65
C HIS A 226 21.39 7.16 -2.72
N LYS A 227 21.20 5.88 -3.06
CA LYS A 227 22.28 4.91 -3.20
C LYS A 227 23.09 5.13 -4.48
N GLU A 228 22.45 5.61 -5.53
CA GLU A 228 23.12 6.02 -6.78
C GLU A 228 23.98 7.27 -6.54
N GLN A 229 23.45 8.32 -5.90
CA GLN A 229 24.21 9.52 -5.54
C GLN A 229 25.35 9.21 -4.56
N PHE A 230 25.12 8.32 -3.59
CA PHE A 230 26.18 7.85 -2.69
C PHE A 230 27.30 7.12 -3.44
N LYS A 231 26.97 6.24 -4.40
CA LYS A 231 27.98 5.55 -5.22
C LYS A 231 28.80 6.51 -6.08
N THR A 232 28.16 7.52 -6.68
CA THR A 232 28.81 8.44 -7.63
C THR A 232 29.56 9.58 -6.94
N ARG A 233 29.07 10.07 -5.80
CA ARG A 233 29.54 11.31 -5.15
C ARG A 233 29.78 11.16 -3.64
N GLY A 234 29.77 9.93 -3.11
CA GLY A 234 30.00 9.64 -1.70
C GLY A 234 28.99 10.29 -0.75
N TRP A 235 29.42 10.49 0.50
CA TRP A 235 28.60 11.14 1.53
C TRP A 235 28.12 12.53 1.14
N LYS A 236 28.93 13.33 0.43
CA LYS A 236 28.53 14.67 -0.04
C LYS A 236 27.36 14.59 -1.02
N GLY A 237 27.38 13.63 -1.94
CA GLY A 237 26.27 13.37 -2.86
C GLY A 237 24.99 12.99 -2.13
N LEU A 238 25.08 12.06 -1.16
CA LEU A 238 23.94 11.64 -0.36
C LEU A 238 23.34 12.80 0.44
N ILE A 239 24.15 13.61 1.13
CA ILE A 239 23.69 14.77 1.90
C ILE A 239 22.96 15.77 1.00
N HIS A 240 23.53 16.07 -0.18
CA HIS A 240 22.91 16.99 -1.12
C HIS A 240 21.57 16.48 -1.66
N GLU A 241 21.48 15.19 -2.01
CA GLU A 241 20.23 14.60 -2.51
C GLU A 241 19.12 14.59 -1.45
N LEU A 242 19.44 14.24 -0.19
CA LEU A 242 18.48 14.30 0.92
C LEU A 242 18.01 15.72 1.22
N GLN A 243 18.90 16.71 1.10
CA GLN A 243 18.53 18.11 1.24
C GLN A 243 17.62 18.57 0.09
N LEU A 244 17.93 18.22 -1.15
CA LEU A 244 17.08 18.53 -2.31
C LEU A 244 15.68 17.91 -2.21
N ASP A 245 15.57 16.70 -1.68
CA ASP A 245 14.28 16.05 -1.40
C ASP A 245 13.46 16.85 -0.38
N LEU A 246 14.08 17.30 0.72
CA LEU A 246 13.44 18.12 1.75
C LEU A 246 13.04 19.51 1.24
N ASP A 247 13.93 20.19 0.51
CA ASP A 247 13.69 21.53 -0.06
C ASP A 247 12.49 21.53 -1.03
N ARG A 248 12.20 20.38 -1.65
CA ARG A 248 11.17 20.21 -2.69
C ARG A 248 9.93 19.44 -2.23
N ILE A 249 9.90 18.91 -1.00
CA ILE A 249 8.83 18.02 -0.54
C ILE A 249 7.44 18.67 -0.59
N SER A 250 7.38 19.99 -0.40
CA SER A 250 6.16 20.79 -0.51
C SER A 250 5.54 20.75 -1.91
N THR A 251 6.36 20.92 -2.95
CA THR A 251 5.91 21.00 -4.35
C THR A 251 5.85 19.63 -5.05
N ARG A 252 6.70 18.68 -4.65
CA ARG A 252 6.79 17.34 -5.26
C ARG A 252 5.87 16.29 -4.63
N ASN A 253 5.47 16.48 -3.38
CA ASN A 253 4.68 15.49 -2.65
C ASN A 253 3.48 16.13 -1.96
N LEU A 254 3.72 16.94 -0.93
CA LEU A 254 2.67 17.43 -0.03
C LEU A 254 1.55 18.14 -0.80
N GLY A 255 1.89 19.05 -1.71
CA GLY A 255 0.89 19.78 -2.49
C GLY A 255 0.03 18.90 -3.41
N ARG A 256 0.51 17.75 -3.88
CA ARG A 256 -0.31 16.77 -4.63
C ARG A 256 -1.15 15.93 -3.67
N ASP A 257 -0.49 15.36 -2.67
CA ASP A 257 -1.08 14.40 -1.75
C ASP A 257 -2.21 15.04 -0.92
N ASP A 258 -2.04 16.31 -0.52
CA ASP A 258 -3.03 17.12 0.20
C ASP A 258 -4.32 17.34 -0.61
N ARG A 259 -4.23 17.81 -1.86
CA ARG A 259 -5.40 18.04 -2.73
C ARG A 259 -6.12 16.75 -3.10
N ILE A 260 -5.37 15.66 -3.27
CA ILE A 260 -5.91 14.34 -3.58
C ILE A 260 -6.65 13.73 -2.38
N ILE A 261 -6.11 13.85 -1.16
CA ILE A 261 -6.71 13.28 0.05
C ILE A 261 -7.88 14.15 0.56
N SER A 262 -7.76 15.47 0.44
CA SER A 262 -8.80 16.43 0.84
C SER A 262 -10.07 16.33 0.01
N ASP A 263 -10.00 15.78 -1.22
CA ASP A 263 -11.16 15.58 -2.08
C ASP A 263 -12.21 14.65 -1.46
N HIS A 264 -11.79 13.70 -0.62
CA HIS A 264 -12.68 12.84 0.16
C HIS A 264 -13.00 13.40 1.56
N GLY A 265 -12.72 14.68 1.81
CA GLY A 265 -12.99 15.34 3.09
C GLY A 265 -12.17 14.77 4.24
N LYS A 266 -10.91 14.38 3.97
CA LYS A 266 -9.98 13.83 4.96
C LYS A 266 -8.70 14.64 5.03
N GLU A 267 -8.10 14.72 6.21
CA GLU A 267 -6.86 15.44 6.47
C GLU A 267 -5.69 14.46 6.54
N ALA A 268 -4.64 14.68 5.75
CA ALA A 268 -3.41 13.90 5.83
C ALA A 268 -2.44 14.51 6.86
N ARG A 269 -1.95 13.70 7.79
CA ARG A 269 -0.87 14.08 8.72
C ARG A 269 0.37 13.24 8.50
N TYR A 270 1.52 13.89 8.67
CA TYR A 270 2.84 13.39 8.29
C TYR A 270 3.77 13.36 9.52
N PRO A 271 3.70 12.35 10.40
CA PRO A 271 4.45 12.36 11.66
C PRO A 271 5.98 12.48 11.47
N PHE A 272 6.53 11.93 10.38
CA PHE A 272 7.94 12.09 10.04
C PHE A 272 8.34 13.54 9.71
N LEU A 273 7.40 14.37 9.26
CA LEU A 273 7.60 15.78 8.97
C LEU A 273 7.20 16.71 10.12
N SER A 274 6.86 16.15 11.29
CA SER A 274 6.72 16.93 12.52
C SER A 274 7.99 17.71 12.80
N THR A 275 7.86 19.01 13.14
CA THR A 275 9.00 19.91 13.38
C THR A 275 10.02 19.33 14.35
N ARG A 276 9.57 18.62 15.40
CA ARG A 276 10.46 17.96 16.37
C ARG A 276 11.24 16.78 15.77
N VAL A 277 10.63 16.01 14.86
CA VAL A 277 11.29 14.90 14.17
C VAL A 277 12.30 15.44 13.16
N VAL A 278 11.90 16.42 12.35
CA VAL A 278 12.79 17.09 11.39
C VAL A 278 13.97 17.75 12.08
N GLN A 279 13.74 18.47 13.19
CA GLN A 279 14.79 19.10 14.00
C GLN A 279 15.73 18.07 14.63
N PHE A 280 15.20 16.98 15.19
CA PHE A 280 16.04 15.90 15.72
C PHE A 280 16.91 15.30 14.61
N LEU A 281 16.30 14.89 13.50
CA LEU A 281 17.02 14.26 12.40
C LEU A 281 18.02 15.21 11.74
N SER A 282 17.77 16.52 11.64
CA SER A 282 18.73 17.47 11.04
C SER A 282 20.03 17.60 11.85
N THR A 283 19.99 17.41 13.17
CA THR A 283 21.21 17.38 14.02
C THR A 283 22.06 16.12 13.85
N LEU A 284 21.50 15.02 13.32
CA LEU A 284 22.22 13.76 13.18
C LEU A 284 23.07 13.74 11.91
N ARG A 285 24.27 13.17 12.03
CA ARG A 285 25.12 12.85 10.87
C ARG A 285 24.42 11.84 9.95
N VAL A 286 24.65 11.95 8.65
CA VAL A 286 23.99 11.12 7.63
C VAL A 286 24.28 9.63 7.77
N ASP A 287 25.48 9.26 8.22
CA ASP A 287 25.93 7.87 8.39
C ASP A 287 25.20 7.13 9.52
N LEU A 288 24.61 7.86 10.46
CA LEU A 288 23.71 7.29 11.47
C LEU A 288 22.31 7.01 10.90
N LYS A 289 21.88 7.77 9.90
CA LYS A 289 20.56 7.66 9.26
C LYS A 289 20.52 6.53 8.23
N ALA A 290 21.57 6.45 7.41
CA ALA A 290 21.72 5.46 6.36
C ALA A 290 23.20 5.18 6.06
N ASP A 291 23.53 3.91 5.83
CA ASP A 291 24.84 3.49 5.35
C ASP A 291 24.67 2.67 4.07
N LEU A 292 24.70 3.38 2.94
CA LEU A 292 24.38 2.83 1.63
C LEU A 292 25.51 1.98 1.02
N ARG A 293 26.58 1.71 1.79
CA ARG A 293 27.57 0.66 1.50
C ARG A 293 26.98 -0.75 1.66
N TYR A 294 26.05 -0.94 2.59
CA TYR A 294 25.40 -2.23 2.81
C TYR A 294 24.46 -2.63 1.66
N PRO A 295 24.07 -3.92 1.54
CA PRO A 295 23.04 -4.37 0.60
C PRO A 295 21.70 -3.66 0.77
N ARG A 296 20.83 -3.79 -0.25
CA ARG A 296 19.48 -3.23 -0.23
C ARG A 296 18.63 -3.92 0.82
N GLY A 297 17.89 -3.17 1.64
CA GLY A 297 17.12 -3.69 2.77
C GLY A 297 17.87 -3.68 4.11
N VAL A 298 19.11 -3.19 4.12
CA VAL A 298 19.95 -3.10 5.33
C VAL A 298 20.41 -1.67 5.56
N GLY A 299 21.04 -1.06 4.56
CA GLY A 299 21.67 0.26 4.68
C GLY A 299 20.72 1.46 4.66
N GLU A 300 19.52 1.30 4.08
CA GLU A 300 18.51 2.36 4.02
C GLU A 300 17.75 2.47 5.35
N LYS A 301 17.54 3.69 5.85
CA LYS A 301 16.69 3.99 7.02
C LYS A 301 17.07 3.26 8.32
N ILE A 302 18.36 3.17 8.61
CA ILE A 302 18.94 2.43 9.75
C ILE A 302 18.26 2.79 11.08
N LEU A 303 18.10 4.08 11.39
CA LEU A 303 17.41 4.52 12.61
C LEU A 303 15.98 3.96 12.71
N LEU A 304 15.23 3.98 11.61
CA LEU A 304 13.85 3.48 11.61
C LEU A 304 13.79 1.95 11.66
N ARG A 305 14.80 1.24 11.15
CA ARG A 305 14.95 -0.22 11.35
C ARG A 305 15.24 -0.57 12.80
N HIS A 306 16.04 0.22 13.50
CA HIS A 306 16.26 0.08 14.95
C HIS A 306 14.97 0.35 15.73
N VAL A 307 14.26 1.45 15.43
CA VAL A 307 12.94 1.72 16.03
C VAL A 307 11.97 0.56 15.78
N ALA A 308 11.89 0.03 14.56
CA ALA A 308 11.04 -1.12 14.27
C ALA A 308 11.41 -2.36 15.11
N ARG A 309 12.70 -2.63 15.33
CA ARG A 309 13.18 -3.71 16.21
C ARG A 309 12.78 -3.47 17.67
N GLU A 310 12.93 -2.25 18.19
CA GLU A 310 12.48 -1.87 19.55
C GLU A 310 10.96 -1.91 19.72
N LEU A 311 10.20 -1.69 18.64
CA LEU A 311 8.76 -1.89 18.60
C LEU A 311 8.35 -3.38 18.51
N GLY A 312 9.31 -4.30 18.35
CA GLY A 312 9.07 -5.75 18.29
C GLY A 312 8.86 -6.33 16.88
N PHE A 313 9.11 -5.54 15.82
CA PHE A 313 9.04 -5.98 14.43
C PHE A 313 10.36 -6.60 13.97
N VAL A 314 10.33 -7.89 13.64
CA VAL A 314 11.53 -8.61 13.21
C VAL A 314 11.60 -8.69 11.69
N ARG A 315 10.53 -9.14 11.01
CA ARG A 315 10.55 -9.31 9.55
C ARG A 315 10.56 -7.95 8.88
N ALA A 316 9.56 -7.11 9.16
CA ALA A 316 9.41 -5.81 8.51
C ALA A 316 10.63 -4.88 8.63
N SER A 317 11.40 -4.97 9.73
CA SER A 317 12.66 -4.25 9.92
C SER A 317 13.74 -4.54 8.85
N SER A 318 13.58 -5.61 8.07
CA SER A 318 14.49 -6.03 7.00
C SER A 318 13.88 -5.86 5.59
N HIS A 319 12.64 -5.38 5.47
CA HIS A 319 12.02 -5.11 4.16
C HIS A 319 12.64 -3.85 3.51
N TRP A 320 12.71 -3.84 2.18
CA TRP A 320 13.25 -2.71 1.40
C TRP A 320 12.12 -1.87 0.80
N LYS A 321 12.38 -0.57 0.57
CA LYS A 321 11.34 0.38 0.13
C LYS A 321 10.85 0.11 -1.29
N ARG A 322 9.54 -0.11 -1.44
CA ARG A 322 8.80 -0.07 -2.70
C ARG A 322 8.02 1.25 -2.78
N ALA A 323 8.03 1.91 -3.94
CA ALA A 323 7.17 3.07 -4.17
C ALA A 323 5.73 2.60 -4.44
N VAL A 324 4.73 3.32 -3.91
CA VAL A 324 3.32 2.90 -3.89
C VAL A 324 2.79 2.60 -5.30
N GLN A 325 3.18 3.40 -6.30
CA GLN A 325 2.89 3.20 -7.72
C GLN A 325 3.22 1.78 -8.26
N PHE A 326 4.28 1.16 -7.75
CA PHE A 326 4.71 -0.20 -8.11
C PHE A 326 4.20 -1.26 -7.15
N GLY A 327 3.94 -0.88 -5.90
CA GLY A 327 3.47 -1.74 -4.83
C GLY A 327 1.98 -2.06 -4.90
N ALA A 328 1.16 -1.04 -5.16
CA ALA A 328 -0.27 -1.13 -5.43
C ALA A 328 -0.61 -1.46 -6.90
N ARG A 329 0.39 -1.42 -7.80
CA ARG A 329 0.31 -1.58 -9.27
C ARG A 329 -0.41 -0.45 -10.05
N SER A 330 -0.70 0.71 -9.44
CA SER A 330 -1.31 1.85 -10.16
C SER A 330 -0.47 2.40 -11.34
N ALA A 331 0.83 2.08 -11.43
CA ALA A 331 1.71 2.53 -12.52
C ALA A 331 1.43 1.89 -13.90
N ARG A 332 0.34 1.15 -14.05
CA ARG A 332 -0.03 0.45 -15.30
C ARG A 332 -1.51 0.64 -15.69
N MET A 333 -2.16 1.68 -15.17
CA MET A 333 -3.55 2.05 -15.52
C MET A 333 -3.60 2.91 -16.78
N THR A 334 -3.07 2.39 -17.89
CA THR A 334 -3.14 2.99 -19.23
C THR A 334 -3.45 1.92 -20.27
N GLU A 335 -4.30 2.25 -21.24
CA GLU A 335 -4.72 1.30 -22.28
C GLU A 335 -3.67 1.10 -23.36
N SER A 336 -2.94 2.19 -23.67
CA SER A 336 -1.91 2.32 -24.70
C SER A 336 -0.75 1.35 -24.47
N ALA A 337 -0.53 0.47 -25.45
CA ALA A 337 0.57 -0.52 -25.42
C ALA A 337 1.98 0.11 -25.55
N ARG A 338 2.09 1.45 -25.63
CA ARG A 338 3.33 2.22 -25.80
C ARG A 338 3.61 3.16 -24.63
N SER A 339 4.50 2.71 -23.76
CA SER A 339 5.66 3.48 -23.26
C SER A 339 5.47 4.84 -22.55
N GLU A 340 4.30 5.18 -22.03
CA GLU A 340 4.19 6.24 -21.01
C GLU A 340 4.86 5.79 -19.70
N VAL A 341 6.02 6.39 -19.38
CA VAL A 341 6.84 5.98 -18.22
C VAL A 341 7.49 7.18 -17.51
N GLY A 342 7.33 7.22 -16.19
CA GLY A 342 8.12 8.10 -15.31
C GLY A 342 7.66 9.55 -15.34
N GLN A 343 8.57 10.47 -15.70
CA GLN A 343 8.32 11.93 -15.69
C GLN A 343 7.79 12.47 -17.03
N GLN A 344 7.30 11.61 -17.93
CA GLN A 344 6.57 12.09 -19.10
C GLN A 344 5.28 12.79 -18.64
N VAL A 345 4.95 13.90 -19.29
CA VAL A 345 3.66 14.60 -19.12
C VAL A 345 2.54 13.67 -19.57
N VAL A 346 1.48 13.58 -18.78
CA VAL A 346 0.27 12.85 -19.16
C VAL A 346 -0.44 13.65 -20.25
N ASP A 347 -0.75 12.99 -21.37
CA ASP A 347 -1.58 13.59 -22.40
C ASP A 347 -2.96 13.94 -21.80
N ARG A 348 -3.19 15.23 -21.62
CA ARG A 348 -4.51 15.82 -21.38
C ARG A 348 -5.25 15.89 -22.70
N ALA A 349 -5.55 14.71 -23.27
CA ALA A 349 -6.54 14.64 -24.32
C ALA A 349 -7.84 15.23 -23.78
N THR A 350 -8.40 16.20 -24.51
CA THR A 350 -9.80 16.61 -24.33
C THR A 350 -10.67 15.48 -24.86
N GLU A 351 -11.01 14.54 -23.98
CA GLU A 351 -12.07 13.54 -24.18
C GLU A 351 -13.46 14.19 -24.04
#